data_AF-A0A382XWR4-F1
#
_entry.id   AF-A0A382XWR4-F1
#
_cell.length_a   1.000
_cell.length_b   1.000
_cell.length_c   1.000
_cell.angle_alpha   90.00
_cell.angle_beta   90.00
_cell.angle_gamma   90.00
#
_symmetry.space_group_name_H-M   'P 1'
#
loop_
_entity.id
_entity.type
_entity.pdbx_description
1 polymer ?
#
loop_
_entity_poly.entity_id
_entity_poly.type
_entity_poly.pdbx_seq_one_letter_code
_entity_poly.pdbx_strand_id
1 'polypeptide(L)'
;MKAIAETAALVLPFSFAKRHSVVLFSGHNGTELLYLEGLSVSVLAEVRRVIDTQFASRQVDQTVFDKALSEAYQNDSEAAMQMIE
;
A
#
# COMPACT_ATOMS: atom_id res chain seq x y z
N MET A 1 1.87 -12.42 -25.05
CA MET A 1 2.82 -11.77 -24.11
C MET A 1 2.07 -10.76 -23.27
N LYS A 2 1.94 -10.99 -21.95
CA LYS A 2 1.41 -9.98 -21.03
C LYS A 2 2.59 -9.07 -20.68
N ALA A 3 2.46 -7.78 -20.98
CA ALA A 3 3.50 -6.80 -20.69
C ALA A 3 3.86 -6.88 -19.20
N ILE A 4 5.15 -7.04 -18.94
CA ILE A 4 5.74 -6.70 -17.64
C ILE A 4 5.64 -5.17 -17.53
N ALA A 5 4.48 -4.68 -17.07
CA ALA A 5 4.36 -3.30 -16.68
C ALA A 5 5.31 -3.11 -15.51
N GLU A 6 6.37 -2.33 -15.73
CA GLU A 6 7.25 -1.83 -14.67
C GLU A 6 6.35 -1.30 -13.56
N THR A 7 6.34 -2.02 -12.43
CA THR A 7 5.44 -1.78 -11.31
C THR A 7 5.90 -0.53 -10.59
N ALA A 8 5.52 0.65 -11.10
CA ALA A 8 5.56 1.85 -10.28
C ALA A 8 4.83 1.53 -8.97
N ALA A 9 5.58 1.47 -7.87
CA ALA A 9 5.08 0.95 -6.62
C ALA A 9 3.88 1.80 -6.18
N LEU A 10 2.69 1.20 -6.20
CA LEU A 10 1.46 1.81 -5.70
C LEU A 10 1.53 1.83 -4.17
N VAL A 11 2.31 2.76 -3.61
CA VAL A 11 2.49 2.93 -2.18
C VAL A 11 1.81 4.23 -1.74
N LEU A 12 1.10 4.16 -0.62
CA LEU A 12 0.58 5.37 0.04
C LEU A 12 1.75 6.09 0.73
N PRO A 13 1.66 7.39 1.04
CA PRO A 13 2.65 8.01 1.91
C PRO A 13 2.65 7.33 3.29
N PHE A 14 3.83 7.02 3.84
CA PHE A 14 3.96 6.30 5.12
C PHE A 14 3.15 6.95 6.25
N SER A 15 3.22 8.28 6.39
CA SER A 15 2.48 9.00 7.42
C SER A 15 0.97 8.88 7.26
N PHE A 16 0.45 8.83 6.03
CA PHE A 16 -0.96 8.61 5.76
C PHE A 16 -1.36 7.17 6.12
N ALA A 17 -0.57 6.20 5.66
CA ALA A 17 -0.77 4.79 5.93
C ALA A 17 -0.79 4.46 7.43
N LYS A 18 0.20 4.95 8.18
CA LYS A 18 0.28 4.72 9.63
C LYS A 18 -0.81 5.46 10.40
N ARG A 19 -1.11 6.72 10.03
CA ARG A 19 -2.13 7.53 10.73
C ARG A 19 -3.54 6.96 10.56
N HIS A 20 -3.84 6.45 9.37
CA HIS A 20 -5.18 5.96 9.03
C HIS A 20 -5.28 4.43 9.08
N SER A 21 -4.22 3.75 9.52
CA SER A 21 -4.16 2.29 9.64
C SER A 21 -4.56 1.57 8.34
N VAL A 22 -4.00 2.05 7.21
CA VAL A 22 -4.23 1.51 5.87
C VAL A 22 -2.90 1.27 5.16
N VAL A 23 -2.79 0.19 4.39
CA VAL A 23 -1.61 -0.10 3.58
C VAL A 23 -2.01 -0.83 2.30
N LEU A 24 -1.37 -0.47 1.19
CA LEU A 24 -1.52 -1.18 -0.07
C LEU A 24 -0.53 -2.33 -0.13
N PHE A 25 -1.03 -3.47 -0.56
CA PHE A 25 -0.26 -4.68 -0.73
C PHE A 25 -0.50 -5.18 -2.16
N SER A 26 0.60 -5.42 -2.89
CA SER A 26 0.53 -6.02 -4.23
C SER A 26 0.80 -7.51 -4.11
N GLY A 27 -0.25 -8.32 -4.14
CA GLY A 27 -0.18 -9.78 -4.09
C GLY A 27 -0.31 -10.41 -5.47
N HIS A 28 -0.28 -11.75 -5.52
CA HIS A 28 -0.47 -12.53 -6.75
C HIS A 28 -1.82 -12.28 -7.43
N ASN A 29 -2.85 -11.90 -6.66
CA ASN A 29 -4.21 -11.68 -7.15
C ASN A 29 -4.51 -10.20 -7.47
N GLY A 30 -3.50 -9.33 -7.42
CA GLY A 30 -3.65 -7.90 -7.67
C GLY A 30 -3.44 -7.04 -6.41
N THR A 31 -3.91 -5.80 -6.49
CA THR A 31 -3.76 -4.81 -5.42
C THR A 31 -4.84 -4.98 -4.36
N GLU A 32 -4.42 -5.06 -3.10
CA GLU A 32 -5.29 -5.12 -1.93
C GLU A 32 -5.00 -3.96 -0.98
N LEU A 33 -6.07 -3.32 -0.49
CA LEU A 33 -6.01 -2.39 0.64
C LEU A 33 -6.24 -3.18 1.93
N LEU A 34 -5.19 -3.32 2.74
CA LEU A 34 -5.28 -3.87 4.08
C LEU A 34 -5.55 -2.74 5.07
N TYR A 35 -6.48 -2.96 5.99
CA TYR A 35 -6.87 -1.96 6.98
C TYR A 35 -7.21 -2.59 8.34
N LEU A 36 -7.02 -1.83 9.43
CA LEU A 36 -7.50 -2.21 10.76
C LEU A 36 -8.96 -1.79 10.95
N GLU A 37 -9.61 -2.23 12.03
CA GLU A 37 -10.96 -1.79 12.36
C GLU A 37 -11.12 -0.26 12.37
N GLY A 38 -12.31 0.23 12.02
CA GLY A 38 -12.59 1.67 12.03
C GLY A 38 -12.19 2.43 10.76
N LEU A 39 -11.97 1.75 9.63
CA LEU A 39 -11.76 2.41 8.34
C LEU A 39 -12.93 3.34 7.99
N SER A 40 -12.64 4.62 7.81
CA SER A 40 -13.64 5.61 7.41
C SER A 40 -13.82 5.66 5.89
N VAL A 41 -15.04 5.99 5.45
CA VAL A 41 -15.36 6.20 4.03
C VAL A 41 -14.50 7.30 3.40
N SER A 42 -14.17 8.36 4.16
CA SER A 42 -13.32 9.45 3.68
C SER A 42 -11.89 8.99 3.39
N VAL A 43 -11.33 8.11 4.23
CA VAL A 43 -10.01 7.51 3.99
C VAL A 43 -10.07 6.62 2.76
N LEU A 44 -11.10 5.78 2.62
CA LEU A 44 -11.27 4.92 1.44
C LEU A 44 -11.40 5.73 0.14
N ALA A 45 -12.13 6.86 0.18
CA ALA A 45 -12.25 7.77 -0.95
C ALA A 45 -10.89 8.38 -1.33
N GLU A 46 -10.08 8.75 -0.35
CA GLU A 46 -8.74 9.30 -0.59
C GLU A 46 -7.79 8.25 -1.16
N VAL A 47 -7.84 7.01 -0.65
CA VAL A 47 -7.08 5.89 -1.22
C VAL A 47 -7.47 5.69 -2.69
N ARG A 48 -8.77 5.69 -3.04
CA ARG A 48 -9.23 5.62 -4.44
C ARG A 48 -8.79 6.80 -5.29
N ARG A 49 -8.65 8.01 -4.71
CA ARG A 49 -8.19 9.19 -5.45
C ARG A 49 -6.70 9.07 -5.81
N VAL A 50 -5.91 8.49 -4.92
CA VAL A 50 -4.46 8.28 -5.13
C VAL A 50 -4.21 7.09 -6.05
N ILE A 51 -5.04 6.05 -5.96
CA ILE A 51 -4.88 4.79 -6.67
C ILE A 51 -5.82 4.71 -7.86
N ASP A 52 -5.28 4.85 -9.07
CA ASP A 52 -6.04 4.84 -10.33
C ASP A 52 -6.54 3.44 -10.75
N THR A 53 -6.19 2.40 -9.98
CA THR A 53 -6.59 1.02 -10.24
C THR A 53 -7.61 0.48 -9.24
N GLN A 54 -8.37 -0.53 -9.67
CA GLN A 54 -9.26 -1.26 -8.78
C GLN A 54 -8.43 -2.06 -7.76
N PHE A 55 -8.86 -2.01 -6.51
CA PHE A 55 -8.28 -2.80 -5.43
C PHE A 55 -9.39 -3.48 -4.62
N ALA A 56 -9.11 -4.68 -4.13
CA ALA A 56 -9.92 -5.30 -3.10
C ALA A 56 -9.56 -4.71 -1.73
N SER A 57 -10.46 -4.75 -0.77
CA SER A 57 -10.20 -4.25 0.59
C SER A 57 -10.42 -5.36 1.61
N ARG A 58 -9.47 -5.56 2.52
CA ARG A 58 -9.54 -6.60 3.56
C ARG A 58 -9.18 -6.04 4.93
N GLN A 59 -10.09 -6.22 5.88
CA GLN A 59 -9.79 -5.95 7.28
C GLN A 59 -8.84 -7.01 7.82
N VAL A 60 -7.82 -6.60 8.56
CA VAL A 60 -6.82 -7.47 9.18
C VAL A 60 -6.58 -7.10 10.63
N ASP A 61 -5.92 -7.98 11.37
CA ASP A 61 -5.39 -7.71 12.70
C ASP A 61 -4.05 -6.94 12.66
N GLN A 62 -3.67 -6.41 13.82
CA GLN A 62 -2.48 -5.57 14.01
C GLN A 62 -1.19 -6.25 13.52
N THR A 63 -1.03 -7.56 13.80
CA THR A 63 0.15 -8.32 13.43
C THR A 63 0.32 -8.39 11.92
N VAL A 64 -0.75 -8.72 11.20
CA VAL A 64 -0.73 -8.75 9.73
C VAL A 64 -0.50 -7.35 9.15
N PHE A 65 -1.10 -6.33 9.75
CA PHE A 65 -0.94 -4.93 9.32
C PHE A 65 0.51 -4.44 9.46
N ASP A 66 1.13 -4.57 10.64
CA ASP A 66 2.50 -4.08 10.85
C ASP A 66 3.51 -4.80 9.96
N LYS A 67 3.29 -6.10 9.69
CA LYS A 67 4.11 -6.85 8.73
C LYS A 67 4.00 -6.25 7.32
N ALA A 68 2.77 -6.10 6.81
CA ALA A 68 2.53 -5.54 5.48
C ALA A 68 3.03 -4.09 5.36
N LEU A 69 2.88 -3.30 6.42
CA LEU A 69 3.43 -1.95 6.51
C LEU A 69 4.96 -1.99 6.41
N SER A 70 5.62 -2.83 7.20
CA SER A 70 7.08 -2.98 7.10
C SER A 70 7.52 -3.37 5.70
N GLU A 71 6.90 -4.39 5.10
CA GLU A 71 7.25 -4.88 3.76
C GLU A 71 7.07 -3.81 2.68
N ALA A 72 5.99 -3.02 2.75
CA ALA A 72 5.69 -1.98 1.77
C ALA A 72 6.70 -0.82 1.76
N TYR A 73 7.25 -0.45 2.92
CA TYR A 73 8.15 0.71 3.04
C TYR A 73 9.63 0.35 3.21
N GLN A 74 9.97 -0.93 3.46
CA GLN A 74 11.35 -1.39 3.45
C GLN A 74 12.00 -1.28 2.06
N ASN A 75 11.27 -1.57 0.98
CA ASN A 75 11.76 -1.44 -0.39
C ASN A 75 11.93 0.02 -0.85
N ASP A 76 11.17 0.97 -0.26
CA ASP A 76 11.30 2.40 -0.55
C ASP A 76 12.63 2.97 -0.01
N SER A 77 13.17 2.37 1.06
CA SER A 77 14.50 2.72 1.58
C SER A 77 15.64 2.24 0.68
N GLU A 78 15.43 1.20 -0.14
CA GLU A 78 16.40 0.74 -1.15
C GLU A 78 16.29 1.56 -2.45
N ALA A 79 15.09 2.01 -2.83
CA ALA A 79 14.90 2.93 -3.96
C ALA A 79 15.43 4.35 -3.66
N ALA A 80 15.39 4.80 -2.40
CA ALA A 80 15.97 6.08 -1.98
C ALA A 80 17.51 6.05 -1.86
N MET A 81 18.15 4.88 -1.85
CA MET A 81 19.61 4.72 -1.74
C MET A 81 20.34 4.67 -3.09
N GLN A 82 19.63 4.64 -4.23
CA GLN A 82 20.26 4.72 -5.56
C GLN A 82 20.46 6.15 -6.08
N MET A 83 20.23 7.17 -5.24
CA MET A 83 20.59 8.57 -5.50
C MET A 83 21.65 9.05 -4.51
N ILE A 84 22.76 8.31 -4.38
CA ILE A 84 24.01 8.87 -3.88
C ILE A 84 25.07 8.52 -4.93
N GLU A 85 25.31 9.46 -5.85
CA GLU A 85 26.64 9.62 -6.44
C GLU A 85 27.57 10.28 -5.43
#